data_AF-A0A945QM37-F1
#
_entry.id   AF-A0A945QM37-F1
#
_cell.length_a   1.000
_cell.length_b   1.000
_cell.length_c   1.000
_cell.angle_alpha   90.00
_cell.angle_beta   90.00
_cell.angle_gamma   90.00
#
_symmetry.space_group_name_H-M   'P 1'
#
loop_
_entity.id
_entity.type
_entity.pdbx_description
1 polymer ?
#
loop_
_entity_poly.entity_id
_entity_poly.type
_entity_poly.pdbx_seq_one_letter_code
_entity_poly.pdbx_strand_id
1 'polypeptide(L)'
;MKLSRALLSTFLFLVACGGNDPSGSTTSPLSPQPLEIASLVIDFKPPSSSNPIILNKLNQRRTINVFNAWNKKYGLKNVGLFWTAQARGPSNNTILLRSLGWNYHYSGQHWEWQHPDKSKFTLNQNYHADWTQAKFGTALALDFTDPNFQDIFVEMAAKQIKASQTDGVMLDWWHPNHKKTGLSKAAVNSARLQLVQKLRKSLGDGAIILGNVNYYIEKTTVAEISGVYLELNKQKSKSDTRRTYNQSELKKIETSLKYYNQYLREPRIIAVEARRKTLEVSNRDRNSSENRKMAKLLTAMTTVIADNGYINYVDNDLDDFASSERDYMLYDFYSFDIGKPTSGFVAVKTGAGFRRFESGFVAYNINSRAVEIEHLGVEATIPPKSGLFCKEREGSLDCLAVD
;
A
#
# COMPACT_ATOMS: atom_id res chain seq x y z
N MET A 1 -46.83 -31.69 22.27
CA MET A 1 -46.87 -32.59 21.09
C MET A 1 -45.43 -32.93 20.71
N LYS A 2 -45.17 -34.24 20.56
CA LYS A 2 -43.92 -35.02 20.37
C LYS A 2 -42.72 -34.36 19.64
N LEU A 3 -41.53 -34.37 20.27
CA LEU A 3 -40.25 -35.13 19.98
C LEU A 3 -39.41 -34.61 18.78
N SER A 4 -38.15 -34.15 18.95
CA SER A 4 -36.85 -34.90 19.09
C SER A 4 -36.08 -34.88 17.74
N ARG A 5 -34.78 -34.56 17.57
CA ARG A 5 -33.44 -34.98 18.11
C ARG A 5 -32.43 -33.88 17.67
N ALA A 6 -31.49 -33.34 18.47
CA ALA A 6 -30.26 -33.89 19.06
C ALA A 6 -29.19 -34.37 18.04
N LEU A 7 -28.04 -33.67 17.99
CA LEU A 7 -26.69 -34.26 17.95
C LEU A 7 -25.62 -33.19 18.27
N LEU A 8 -25.20 -33.21 19.53
CA LEU A 8 -23.93 -32.70 20.05
C LEU A 8 -22.93 -33.86 19.95
N SER A 9 -21.70 -33.63 19.51
CA SER A 9 -20.59 -34.57 19.73
C SER A 9 -19.41 -33.84 20.36
N THR A 10 -19.34 -33.99 21.67
CA THR A 10 -18.20 -33.75 22.57
C THR A 10 -17.12 -34.80 22.28
N PHE A 11 -15.84 -34.43 22.26
CA PHE A 11 -14.75 -35.39 22.46
C PHE A 11 -14.14 -35.19 23.86
N LEU A 12 -14.18 -36.31 24.58
CA LEU A 12 -13.84 -36.49 25.99
C LEU A 12 -12.33 -36.69 26.14
N PHE A 13 -11.77 -36.10 27.19
CA PHE A 13 -10.49 -36.48 27.78
C PHE A 13 -10.52 -37.95 28.20
N LEU A 14 -9.45 -38.69 27.90
CA LEU A 14 -9.16 -39.99 28.48
C LEU A 14 -7.84 -39.88 29.24
N VAL A 15 -7.96 -39.88 30.57
CA VAL A 15 -6.88 -40.17 31.51
C VAL A 15 -6.93 -41.66 31.79
N ALA A 16 -5.81 -42.35 31.63
CA ALA A 16 -5.59 -43.68 32.19
C ALA A 16 -4.31 -43.64 33.04
N CYS A 17 -4.45 -44.00 34.31
CA CYS A 17 -3.37 -44.22 35.25
C CYS A 17 -2.76 -45.63 35.07
N GLY A 18 -1.48 -45.78 35.39
CA GLY A 18 -0.92 -47.05 35.88
C GLY A 18 0.52 -47.32 35.47
N GLY A 19 1.44 -47.31 36.45
CA GLY A 19 2.75 -47.98 36.34
C GLY A 19 3.90 -47.21 37.01
N ASN A 20 4.19 -47.50 38.27
CA ASN A 20 5.47 -47.19 38.92
C ASN A 20 6.52 -48.21 38.47
N ASP A 21 7.70 -47.76 38.04
CA ASP A 21 8.98 -48.25 38.61
C ASP A 21 10.16 -47.34 38.23
N PRO A 22 11.20 -47.23 39.08
CA PRO A 22 12.28 -46.25 38.96
C PRO A 22 13.57 -46.88 38.42
N SER A 23 14.12 -46.36 37.32
CA SER A 23 15.58 -46.45 37.04
C SER A 23 15.94 -45.56 35.84
N GLY A 24 17.08 -44.88 35.96
CA GLY A 24 17.52 -43.87 35.00
C GLY A 24 17.90 -44.44 33.64
N SER A 25 17.61 -43.66 32.60
CA SER A 25 18.51 -43.54 31.45
C SER A 25 18.34 -42.16 30.81
N THR A 26 19.47 -41.53 30.55
CA THR A 26 19.64 -40.30 29.79
C THR A 26 19.04 -40.45 28.40
N THR A 27 17.99 -39.68 28.10
CA THR A 27 17.48 -39.52 26.73
C THR A 27 17.92 -38.16 26.18
N SER A 28 18.68 -38.24 25.09
CA SER A 28 19.20 -37.15 24.28
C SER A 28 18.12 -36.13 23.93
N PRO A 29 18.45 -34.84 23.79
CA PRO A 29 17.47 -33.85 23.34
C PRO A 29 17.01 -34.20 21.93
N LEU A 30 15.69 -34.31 21.77
CA LEU A 30 15.00 -34.43 20.49
C LEU A 30 15.57 -33.40 19.51
N SER A 31 16.20 -33.90 18.44
CA SER A 31 16.55 -33.11 17.27
C SER A 31 15.28 -32.41 16.75
N PRO A 32 15.28 -31.09 16.50
CA PRO A 32 14.12 -30.44 15.92
C PRO A 32 13.87 -31.02 14.52
N GLN A 33 12.69 -31.60 14.31
CA GLN A 33 12.25 -31.96 12.97
C GLN A 33 12.17 -30.70 12.10
N PRO A 34 12.54 -30.77 10.81
CA PRO A 34 12.43 -29.63 9.90
C PRO A 34 10.97 -29.19 9.81
N LEU A 35 10.71 -27.89 9.99
CA LEU A 35 9.42 -27.31 9.67
C LEU A 35 9.14 -27.58 8.19
N GLU A 36 8.06 -28.31 7.87
CA GLU A 36 7.51 -28.32 6.52
C GLU A 36 7.19 -26.88 6.12
N ILE A 37 8.02 -26.31 5.24
CA ILE A 37 7.80 -25.00 4.64
C ILE A 37 6.66 -25.17 3.63
N ALA A 38 5.42 -25.01 4.10
CA ALA A 38 4.32 -24.69 3.21
C ALA A 38 4.61 -23.31 2.60
N SER A 39 5.34 -23.30 1.47
CA SER A 39 5.59 -22.09 0.70
C SER A 39 4.31 -21.75 -0.06
N LEU A 40 3.55 -20.76 0.44
CA LEU A 40 2.57 -20.10 -0.40
C LEU A 40 3.37 -19.36 -1.48
N VAL A 41 3.42 -19.94 -2.68
CA VAL A 41 3.90 -19.26 -3.87
C VAL A 41 2.71 -18.51 -4.46
N ILE A 42 2.80 -17.18 -4.51
CA ILE A 42 1.89 -16.40 -5.35
C ILE A 42 2.52 -16.41 -6.74
N ASP A 43 1.83 -16.99 -7.72
CA ASP A 43 2.34 -17.10 -9.09
C ASP A 43 2.76 -15.73 -9.64
N PHE A 44 3.93 -15.71 -10.28
CA PHE A 44 4.36 -14.53 -11.00
C PHE A 44 3.43 -14.27 -12.18
N LYS A 45 2.87 -13.06 -12.25
CA LYS A 45 2.24 -12.56 -13.47
C LYS A 45 3.02 -11.36 -13.95
N PRO A 46 3.57 -11.39 -15.18
CA PRO A 46 4.13 -10.20 -15.80
C PRO A 46 3.11 -9.06 -15.78
N PRO A 47 3.55 -7.79 -15.72
CA PRO A 47 2.63 -6.66 -15.81
C PRO A 47 1.71 -6.80 -17.01
N SER A 48 0.41 -6.55 -16.82
CA SER A 48 -0.58 -6.59 -17.89
C SER A 48 -1.48 -5.37 -17.83
N SER A 49 -1.83 -4.84 -19.00
CA SER A 49 -2.79 -3.75 -19.14
C SER A 49 -3.39 -3.81 -20.54
N SER A 50 -4.69 -3.53 -20.66
CA SER A 50 -5.33 -3.33 -21.96
C SER A 50 -4.90 -2.02 -22.63
N ASN A 51 -4.22 -1.13 -21.91
CA ASN A 51 -3.64 0.10 -22.45
C ASN A 51 -2.13 -0.08 -22.70
N PRO A 52 -1.67 -0.04 -23.97
CA PRO A 52 -0.27 -0.25 -24.31
C PRO A 52 0.67 0.83 -23.73
N ILE A 53 0.18 2.06 -23.52
CA ILE A 53 0.98 3.13 -22.90
C ILE A 53 1.29 2.80 -21.45
N ILE A 54 0.28 2.33 -20.71
CA ILE A 54 0.45 1.91 -19.30
C ILE A 54 1.32 0.66 -19.22
N LEU A 55 1.12 -0.32 -20.11
CA LEU A 55 1.96 -1.52 -20.16
C LEU A 55 3.44 -1.15 -20.39
N ASN A 56 3.71 -0.23 -21.33
CA ASN A 56 5.07 0.26 -21.57
C ASN A 56 5.68 0.91 -20.33
N LYS A 57 4.93 1.77 -19.62
CA LYS A 57 5.38 2.38 -18.35
C LYS A 57 5.69 1.34 -17.28
N LEU A 58 4.84 0.32 -17.13
CA LEU A 58 5.03 -0.77 -16.17
C LEU A 58 6.27 -1.61 -16.51
N ASN A 59 6.54 -1.84 -17.80
CA ASN A 59 7.70 -2.58 -18.26
C ASN A 59 9.01 -1.82 -18.08
N GLN A 60 8.99 -0.50 -17.96
CA GLN A 60 10.18 0.32 -17.70
C GLN A 60 10.54 0.45 -16.21
N ARG A 61 9.70 -0.07 -15.32
CA ARG A 61 9.91 -0.01 -13.86
C ARG A 61 11.23 -0.64 -13.44
N ARG A 62 11.85 -0.07 -12.41
CA ARG A 62 13.07 -0.60 -11.79
C ARG A 62 12.70 -1.65 -10.73
N THR A 63 13.71 -2.27 -10.13
CA THR A 63 13.51 -3.14 -8.96
C THR A 63 12.69 -2.43 -7.87
N ILE A 64 13.08 -1.20 -7.53
CA ILE A 64 12.38 -0.35 -6.56
C ILE A 64 11.77 0.85 -7.30
N ASN A 65 10.49 1.12 -7.06
CA ASN A 65 9.75 2.19 -7.73
C ASN A 65 9.24 3.20 -6.72
N VAL A 66 9.67 4.46 -6.88
CA VAL A 66 9.22 5.58 -6.03
C VAL A 66 8.01 6.26 -6.67
N PHE A 67 7.14 6.82 -5.83
CA PHE A 67 6.04 7.67 -6.27
C PHE A 67 5.99 9.00 -5.51
N ASN A 68 5.29 9.97 -6.10
CA ASN A 68 5.04 11.28 -5.52
C ASN A 68 3.53 11.55 -5.43
N ALA A 69 3.03 11.76 -4.20
CA ALA A 69 1.64 12.06 -3.91
C ALA A 69 1.47 13.56 -3.62
N TRP A 70 0.81 14.29 -4.51
CA TRP A 70 0.55 15.74 -4.42
C TRP A 70 1.77 16.65 -4.26
N ASN A 71 2.99 16.11 -4.24
CA ASN A 71 4.22 16.83 -4.02
C ASN A 71 4.94 17.11 -5.35
N LYS A 72 5.03 18.38 -5.75
CA LYS A 72 5.69 18.80 -6.99
C LYS A 72 7.18 19.09 -6.82
N LYS A 73 7.66 19.29 -5.59
CA LYS A 73 9.05 19.67 -5.27
C LYS A 73 10.10 18.78 -5.95
N TYR A 74 9.85 17.47 -6.01
CA TYR A 74 10.84 16.50 -6.53
C TYR A 74 10.70 16.20 -8.03
N GLY A 75 9.70 16.77 -8.70
CA GLY A 75 9.44 16.53 -10.12
C GLY A 75 9.12 15.06 -10.44
N LEU A 76 9.43 14.64 -11.68
CA LEU A 76 9.14 13.29 -12.20
C LEU A 76 10.40 12.44 -12.41
N LYS A 77 11.60 12.97 -12.11
CA LYS A 77 12.85 12.24 -12.30
C LYS A 77 12.90 11.04 -11.36
N ASN A 78 13.08 9.83 -11.91
CA ASN A 78 13.07 8.57 -11.16
C ASN A 78 11.75 8.27 -10.41
N VAL A 79 10.64 8.85 -10.85
CA VAL A 79 9.31 8.66 -10.27
C VAL A 79 8.46 7.85 -11.24
N GLY A 80 8.00 6.68 -10.80
CA GLY A 80 7.21 5.78 -11.65
C GLY A 80 5.70 6.01 -11.56
N LEU A 81 5.23 6.68 -10.50
CA LEU A 81 3.82 7.04 -10.28
C LEU A 81 3.72 8.43 -9.66
N PHE A 82 2.82 9.26 -10.16
CA PHE A 82 2.62 10.61 -9.66
C PHE A 82 1.15 11.03 -9.78
N TRP A 83 0.66 11.76 -8.79
CA TRP A 83 -0.65 12.39 -8.88
C TRP A 83 -0.71 13.72 -8.18
N THR A 84 -1.53 14.61 -8.72
CA THR A 84 -1.93 15.87 -8.09
C THR A 84 -3.20 16.39 -8.78
N ALA A 85 -3.88 17.36 -8.17
CA ALA A 85 -5.03 18.04 -8.76
C ALA A 85 -4.66 18.85 -10.01
N GLN A 86 -3.37 18.96 -10.34
CA GLN A 86 -2.84 19.66 -11.52
C GLN A 86 -1.90 18.81 -12.37
N ALA A 87 -1.94 17.47 -12.25
CA ALA A 87 -1.09 16.60 -13.06
C ALA A 87 -1.34 16.85 -14.54
N ARG A 88 -0.26 16.88 -15.33
CA ARG A 88 -0.24 17.07 -16.78
C ARG A 88 0.80 16.16 -17.40
N GLY A 89 0.39 15.45 -18.44
CA GLY A 89 1.26 14.63 -19.29
C GLY A 89 1.55 15.29 -20.63
N PRO A 90 2.01 14.49 -21.61
CA PRO A 90 2.32 13.06 -21.47
C PRO A 90 3.62 12.84 -20.67
N SER A 91 3.77 11.64 -20.10
CA SER A 91 5.05 11.12 -19.63
C SER A 91 5.25 9.74 -20.22
N ASN A 92 6.48 9.41 -20.61
CA ASN A 92 6.82 8.10 -21.17
C ASN A 92 7.05 7.04 -20.10
N ASN A 93 7.45 7.46 -18.89
CA ASN A 93 7.98 6.56 -17.86
C ASN A 93 7.17 6.62 -16.55
N THR A 94 6.37 7.67 -16.37
CA THR A 94 5.58 7.89 -15.15
C THR A 94 4.10 7.68 -15.43
N ILE A 95 3.43 6.91 -14.59
CA ILE A 95 1.97 6.87 -14.54
C ILE A 95 1.51 8.17 -13.87
N LEU A 96 0.75 8.99 -14.59
CA LEU A 96 0.25 10.29 -14.14
C LEU A 96 -1.24 10.19 -13.86
N LEU A 97 -1.69 10.60 -12.67
CA LEU A 97 -3.12 10.59 -12.32
C LEU A 97 -3.62 11.98 -11.89
N ARG A 98 -4.86 12.27 -12.24
CA ARG A 98 -5.60 13.43 -11.75
C ARG A 98 -6.19 13.12 -10.38
N SER A 99 -5.84 13.89 -9.36
CA SER A 99 -6.54 13.84 -8.07
C SER A 99 -7.80 14.70 -8.14
N LEU A 100 -8.98 14.12 -7.95
CA LEU A 100 -10.26 14.84 -8.03
C LEU A 100 -11.08 14.60 -6.76
N GLY A 101 -11.55 15.68 -6.12
CA GLY A 101 -12.41 15.60 -4.94
C GLY A 101 -13.80 15.06 -5.30
N TRP A 102 -14.11 13.84 -4.88
CA TRP A 102 -15.39 13.17 -5.17
C TRP A 102 -16.37 13.22 -3.98
N ASN A 103 -15.83 13.34 -2.77
CA ASN A 103 -16.56 13.28 -1.49
C ASN A 103 -16.63 14.62 -0.75
N TYR A 104 -15.78 15.57 -1.13
CA TYR A 104 -15.80 16.94 -0.62
C TYR A 104 -15.27 17.92 -1.66
N HIS A 105 -15.56 19.18 -1.42
CA HIS A 105 -15.14 20.31 -2.25
C HIS A 105 -14.43 21.37 -1.40
N TYR A 106 -13.22 21.74 -1.79
CA TYR A 106 -12.56 22.91 -1.21
C TYR A 106 -13.06 24.21 -1.83
N SER A 107 -13.78 24.99 -1.04
CA SER A 107 -14.34 26.27 -1.50
C SER A 107 -13.23 27.26 -1.83
N GLY A 108 -13.29 27.86 -3.03
CA GLY A 108 -12.37 28.92 -3.47
C GLY A 108 -10.97 28.47 -3.89
N GLN A 109 -10.69 27.16 -3.95
CA GLN A 109 -9.38 26.66 -4.36
C GLN A 109 -9.24 26.55 -5.89
N HIS A 110 -8.19 27.15 -6.45
CA HIS A 110 -7.97 27.22 -7.90
C HIS A 110 -7.65 25.87 -8.56
N TRP A 111 -7.22 24.88 -7.78
CA TRP A 111 -6.89 23.54 -8.24
C TRP A 111 -8.08 22.57 -8.17
N GLU A 112 -9.20 23.00 -7.57
CA GLU A 112 -10.44 22.22 -7.57
C GLU A 112 -11.08 22.16 -8.95
N TRP A 113 -11.71 21.02 -9.24
CA TRP A 113 -12.50 20.91 -10.46
C TRP A 113 -13.78 21.73 -10.33
N GLN A 114 -14.18 22.34 -11.44
CA GLN A 114 -15.29 23.29 -11.51
C GLN A 114 -16.41 22.76 -12.39
N HIS A 115 -17.64 22.92 -11.94
CA HIS A 115 -18.85 22.69 -12.73
C HIS A 115 -19.96 23.62 -12.20
N PRO A 116 -20.77 24.28 -13.04
CA PRO A 116 -21.80 25.22 -12.60
C PRO A 116 -22.76 24.64 -11.55
N ASP A 117 -23.06 23.34 -11.68
CA ASP A 117 -24.00 22.65 -10.79
C ASP A 117 -23.36 21.97 -9.57
N LYS A 118 -22.02 21.99 -9.42
CA LYS A 118 -21.34 21.28 -8.31
C LYS A 118 -21.84 21.75 -6.93
N SER A 119 -22.14 23.05 -6.80
CA SER A 119 -22.62 23.64 -5.55
C SER A 119 -23.97 23.12 -5.09
N LYS A 120 -24.81 22.60 -6.01
CA LYS A 120 -26.13 22.02 -5.69
C LYS A 120 -26.03 20.77 -4.82
N PHE A 121 -24.88 20.09 -4.86
CA PHE A 121 -24.63 18.85 -4.13
C PHE A 121 -23.77 19.07 -2.88
N THR A 122 -23.44 20.32 -2.56
CA THR A 122 -22.65 20.64 -1.38
C THR A 122 -23.52 20.60 -0.13
N LEU A 123 -23.11 19.77 0.84
CA LEU A 123 -23.70 19.72 2.16
C LEU A 123 -23.09 20.83 3.02
N ASN A 124 -23.90 21.46 3.89
CA ASN A 124 -23.45 22.44 4.89
C ASN A 124 -22.69 21.79 6.07
N GLN A 125 -21.88 20.77 5.78
CA GLN A 125 -21.06 20.05 6.75
C GLN A 125 -19.60 20.20 6.37
N ASN A 126 -18.79 20.77 7.27
CA ASN A 126 -17.34 20.80 7.09
C ASN A 126 -16.79 19.38 7.21
N TYR A 127 -16.20 18.90 6.12
CA TYR A 127 -15.64 17.57 5.99
C TYR A 127 -14.35 17.42 6.81
N HIS A 128 -13.63 18.52 7.02
CA HIS A 128 -12.38 18.55 7.75
C HIS A 128 -12.54 18.89 9.23
N ALA A 129 -11.59 18.42 10.03
CA ALA A 129 -11.41 18.91 11.40
C ALA A 129 -10.63 20.23 11.39
N ASP A 130 -10.68 20.98 12.49
CA ASP A 130 -10.15 22.35 12.60
C ASP A 130 -8.69 22.50 12.14
N TRP A 131 -7.80 21.56 12.49
CA TRP A 131 -6.39 21.61 12.07
C TRP A 131 -6.21 21.39 10.56
N THR A 132 -7.04 20.55 9.95
CA THR A 132 -7.02 20.30 8.51
C THR A 132 -7.61 21.50 7.75
N GLN A 133 -8.61 22.17 8.33
CA GLN A 133 -9.15 23.42 7.80
C GLN A 133 -8.10 24.54 7.83
N ALA A 134 -7.34 24.67 8.92
CA ALA A 134 -6.25 25.64 9.00
C ALA A 134 -5.17 25.41 7.92
N LYS A 135 -4.93 24.15 7.54
CA LYS A 135 -3.91 23.78 6.55
C LYS A 135 -4.40 23.87 5.09
N PHE A 136 -5.63 23.45 4.80
CA PHE A 136 -6.12 23.27 3.42
C PHE A 136 -7.36 24.12 3.08
N GLY A 137 -7.87 24.89 4.03
CA GLY A 137 -9.11 25.66 3.89
C GLY A 137 -10.38 24.83 4.15
N THR A 138 -11.53 25.47 3.95
CA THR A 138 -12.84 24.85 4.19
C THR A 138 -13.16 23.81 3.11
N ALA A 139 -13.31 22.55 3.52
CA ALA A 139 -13.82 21.47 2.67
C ALA A 139 -15.27 21.17 3.03
N LEU A 140 -16.18 21.37 2.10
CA LEU A 140 -17.60 21.07 2.29
C LEU A 140 -17.88 19.66 1.76
N ALA A 141 -18.59 18.84 2.55
CA ALA A 141 -18.98 17.51 2.13
C ALA A 141 -19.87 17.56 0.87
N LEU A 142 -19.74 16.57 -0.02
CA LEU A 142 -20.59 16.45 -1.21
C LEU A 142 -21.58 15.29 -1.04
N ASP A 143 -22.79 15.45 -1.54
CA ASP A 143 -23.75 14.36 -1.68
C ASP A 143 -23.38 13.47 -2.88
N PHE A 144 -22.40 12.62 -2.67
CA PHE A 144 -21.98 11.64 -3.68
C PHE A 144 -22.96 10.47 -3.85
N THR A 145 -24.08 10.46 -3.13
CA THR A 145 -25.14 9.46 -3.30
C THR A 145 -26.13 9.86 -4.39
N ASP A 146 -26.21 11.16 -4.71
CA ASP A 146 -27.05 11.66 -5.80
C ASP A 146 -26.51 11.18 -7.16
N PRO A 147 -27.31 10.49 -7.99
CA PRO A 147 -26.86 10.00 -9.29
C PRO A 147 -26.45 11.13 -10.26
N ASN A 148 -27.07 12.32 -10.17
CA ASN A 148 -26.71 13.47 -11.01
C ASN A 148 -25.33 14.02 -10.64
N PHE A 149 -24.99 14.06 -9.35
CA PHE A 149 -23.64 14.40 -8.93
C PHE A 149 -22.62 13.41 -9.52
N GLN A 150 -22.91 12.11 -9.43
CA GLN A 150 -22.02 11.09 -9.96
C GLN A 150 -21.79 11.24 -11.46
N ASP A 151 -22.85 11.54 -12.23
CA ASP A 151 -22.75 11.74 -13.67
C ASP A 151 -21.89 12.96 -14.02
N ILE A 152 -22.12 14.10 -13.35
CA ILE A 152 -21.30 15.31 -13.51
C ILE A 152 -19.85 15.05 -13.13
N PHE A 153 -19.60 14.36 -12.00
CA PHE A 153 -18.24 14.04 -11.58
C PHE A 153 -17.52 13.17 -12.61
N VAL A 154 -18.19 12.14 -13.14
CA VAL A 154 -17.63 11.22 -14.14
C VAL A 154 -17.33 11.94 -15.45
N GLU A 155 -18.23 12.80 -15.92
CA GLU A 155 -18.00 13.65 -17.09
C GLU A 155 -16.76 14.53 -16.89
N MET A 156 -16.70 15.23 -15.75
CA MET A 156 -15.59 16.12 -15.43
C MET A 156 -14.27 15.38 -15.30
N ALA A 157 -14.27 14.19 -14.69
CA ALA A 157 -13.08 13.34 -14.59
C ALA A 157 -12.57 12.94 -15.98
N ALA A 158 -13.45 12.44 -16.85
CA ALA A 158 -13.10 12.05 -18.21
C ALA A 158 -12.55 13.24 -19.02
N LYS A 159 -13.22 14.39 -18.95
CA LYS A 159 -12.79 15.62 -19.62
C LYS A 159 -11.41 16.07 -19.17
N GLN A 160 -11.16 16.08 -17.85
CA GLN A 160 -9.87 16.52 -17.31
C GLN A 160 -8.75 15.53 -17.61
N ILE A 161 -8.99 14.22 -17.50
CA ILE A 161 -7.99 13.19 -17.84
C ILE A 161 -7.56 13.34 -19.31
N LYS A 162 -8.54 13.48 -20.21
CA LYS A 162 -8.27 13.69 -21.64
C LYS A 162 -7.50 14.98 -21.89
N ALA A 163 -7.96 16.11 -21.33
CA ALA A 163 -7.35 17.41 -21.54
C ALA A 163 -5.94 17.52 -20.96
N SER A 164 -5.65 16.81 -19.87
CA SER A 164 -4.34 16.80 -19.22
C SER A 164 -3.42 15.67 -19.67
N GLN A 165 -3.88 14.80 -20.58
CA GLN A 165 -3.12 13.66 -21.11
C GLN A 165 -2.54 12.75 -20.00
N THR A 166 -3.33 12.52 -18.96
CA THR A 166 -3.00 11.63 -17.83
C THR A 166 -3.54 10.22 -18.04
N ASP A 167 -3.05 9.25 -17.27
CA ASP A 167 -3.38 7.83 -17.40
C ASP A 167 -4.63 7.41 -16.59
N GLY A 168 -5.18 8.31 -15.78
CA GLY A 168 -6.34 7.99 -14.94
C GLY A 168 -6.62 8.95 -13.79
N VAL A 169 -7.37 8.47 -12.80
CA VAL A 169 -7.84 9.23 -11.63
C VAL A 169 -7.34 8.63 -10.32
N MET A 170 -7.03 9.53 -9.38
CA MET A 170 -6.80 9.23 -7.98
C MET A 170 -7.99 9.77 -7.16
N LEU A 171 -8.59 8.90 -6.35
CA LEU A 171 -9.75 9.18 -5.50
C LEU A 171 -9.31 9.16 -4.03
N ASP A 172 -9.23 10.33 -3.42
CA ASP A 172 -8.77 10.45 -2.04
C ASP A 172 -9.86 10.01 -1.03
N TRP A 173 -9.48 9.51 0.15
CA TRP A 173 -10.41 8.98 1.17
C TRP A 173 -11.42 7.93 0.64
N TRP A 174 -10.96 7.01 -0.21
CA TRP A 174 -11.76 5.95 -0.84
C TRP A 174 -12.03 4.76 0.10
N HIS A 175 -12.85 4.97 1.14
CA HIS A 175 -13.16 3.94 2.14
C HIS A 175 -14.55 4.17 2.77
N PRO A 176 -15.18 3.22 3.49
CA PRO A 176 -16.55 3.40 4.01
C PRO A 176 -16.73 4.46 5.11
N ASN A 177 -15.66 5.05 5.65
CA ASN A 177 -15.73 5.90 6.84
C ASN A 177 -15.86 7.40 6.51
N HIS A 178 -17.08 7.86 6.17
CA HIS A 178 -17.38 9.27 5.86
C HIS A 178 -18.32 9.91 6.89
N LYS A 179 -17.97 9.85 8.19
CA LYS A 179 -18.87 10.27 9.29
C LYS A 179 -19.44 11.69 9.15
N LYS A 180 -18.69 12.60 8.52
CA LYS A 180 -19.04 14.02 8.30
C LYS A 180 -20.07 14.24 7.19
N THR A 181 -20.68 13.18 6.67
CA THR A 181 -21.79 13.24 5.71
C THR A 181 -23.13 12.85 6.35
N GLY A 182 -23.10 12.27 7.55
CA GLY A 182 -24.28 11.63 8.17
C GLY A 182 -24.68 10.29 7.53
N LEU A 183 -24.01 9.85 6.45
CA LEU A 183 -24.35 8.62 5.75
C LEU A 183 -23.91 7.37 6.51
N SER A 184 -24.69 6.29 6.36
CA SER A 184 -24.31 4.97 6.85
C SER A 184 -23.16 4.38 5.99
N LYS A 185 -22.35 3.50 6.57
CA LYS A 185 -21.29 2.80 5.83
C LYS A 185 -21.82 2.04 4.60
N ALA A 186 -23.04 1.50 4.70
CA ALA A 186 -23.69 0.79 3.60
C ALA A 186 -24.04 1.73 2.44
N ALA A 187 -24.61 2.90 2.75
CA ALA A 187 -24.90 3.93 1.75
C ALA A 187 -23.62 4.42 1.06
N VAL A 188 -22.55 4.67 1.84
CA VAL A 188 -21.25 5.05 1.30
C VAL A 188 -20.70 3.96 0.37
N ASN A 189 -20.73 2.69 0.78
CA ASN A 189 -20.27 1.58 -0.05
C ASN A 189 -21.06 1.46 -1.36
N SER A 190 -22.39 1.58 -1.30
CA SER A 190 -23.23 1.57 -2.50
C SER A 190 -22.87 2.69 -3.46
N ALA A 191 -22.74 3.92 -2.95
CA ALA A 191 -22.40 5.08 -3.78
C ALA A 191 -21.00 4.97 -4.39
N ARG A 192 -20.00 4.52 -3.62
CA ARG A 192 -18.64 4.28 -4.13
C ARG A 192 -18.63 3.23 -5.25
N LEU A 193 -19.38 2.14 -5.09
CA LEU A 193 -19.49 1.09 -6.10
C LEU A 193 -20.12 1.63 -7.39
N GLN A 194 -21.25 2.33 -7.29
CA GLN A 194 -21.90 2.93 -8.46
C GLN A 194 -20.99 3.96 -9.15
N LEU A 195 -20.34 4.83 -8.38
CA LEU A 195 -19.45 5.84 -8.91
C LEU A 195 -18.25 5.23 -9.65
N VAL A 196 -17.59 4.22 -9.08
CA VAL A 196 -16.43 3.59 -9.75
C VAL A 196 -16.85 2.81 -11.00
N GLN A 197 -18.02 2.19 -11.01
CA GLN A 197 -18.56 1.54 -12.20
C GLN A 197 -18.86 2.54 -13.32
N LYS A 198 -19.45 3.70 -12.98
CA LYS A 198 -19.64 4.80 -13.94
C LYS A 198 -18.31 5.35 -14.46
N LEU A 199 -17.32 5.56 -13.60
CA LEU A 199 -15.96 5.95 -13.99
C LEU A 199 -15.33 4.92 -14.92
N ARG A 200 -15.39 3.64 -14.59
CA ARG A 200 -14.82 2.56 -15.40
C ARG A 200 -15.44 2.51 -16.79
N LYS A 201 -16.77 2.64 -16.88
CA LYS A 201 -17.50 2.72 -18.15
C LYS A 201 -17.08 3.94 -18.99
N SER A 202 -16.87 5.08 -18.35
CA SER A 202 -16.51 6.35 -19.02
C SER A 202 -15.04 6.42 -19.46
N LEU A 203 -14.13 5.97 -18.60
CA LEU A 203 -12.68 6.04 -18.80
C LEU A 203 -12.12 4.85 -19.58
N GLY A 204 -12.87 3.74 -19.63
CA GLY A 204 -12.47 2.49 -20.27
C GLY A 204 -11.65 1.57 -19.36
N ASP A 205 -11.48 0.32 -19.83
CA ASP A 205 -10.79 -0.73 -19.10
C ASP A 205 -9.30 -0.44 -18.87
N GLY A 206 -8.70 0.33 -19.77
CA GLY A 206 -7.28 0.65 -19.72
C GLY A 206 -6.92 1.77 -18.74
N ALA A 207 -7.87 2.55 -18.23
CA ALA A 207 -7.56 3.67 -17.34
C ALA A 207 -7.16 3.20 -15.93
N ILE A 208 -6.24 3.91 -15.28
CA ILE A 208 -5.93 3.67 -13.87
C ILE A 208 -6.97 4.37 -12.99
N ILE A 209 -7.63 3.60 -12.12
CA ILE A 209 -8.43 4.14 -11.02
C ILE A 209 -7.74 3.72 -9.73
N LEU A 210 -7.25 4.70 -8.97
CA LEU A 210 -6.48 4.50 -7.74
C LEU A 210 -7.20 5.13 -6.54
N GLY A 211 -7.55 4.34 -5.54
CA GLY A 211 -8.22 4.84 -4.33
C GLY A 211 -7.27 4.97 -3.13
N ASN A 212 -7.29 6.11 -2.41
CA ASN A 212 -6.65 6.20 -1.09
C ASN A 212 -7.48 5.44 -0.06
N VAL A 213 -7.00 4.28 0.36
CA VAL A 213 -7.70 3.42 1.32
C VAL A 213 -7.10 3.53 2.73
N ASN A 214 -6.04 4.32 2.93
CA ASN A 214 -5.29 4.39 4.18
C ASN A 214 -4.95 2.97 4.72
N TYR A 215 -5.46 2.61 5.90
CA TYR A 215 -5.35 1.27 6.51
C TYR A 215 -6.55 0.35 6.23
N TYR A 216 -7.57 0.81 5.52
CA TYR A 216 -8.73 -0.01 5.22
C TYR A 216 -8.38 -1.07 4.18
N ILE A 217 -8.98 -2.26 4.35
CA ILE A 217 -9.06 -3.27 3.30
C ILE A 217 -10.34 -3.01 2.52
N GLU A 218 -10.19 -2.49 1.32
CA GLU A 218 -11.25 -2.20 0.39
C GLU A 218 -11.74 -3.50 -0.23
N LYS A 219 -12.95 -3.93 0.13
CA LYS A 219 -13.56 -5.16 -0.38
C LYS A 219 -14.71 -4.92 -1.36
N THR A 220 -15.28 -3.71 -1.35
CA THR A 220 -16.51 -3.41 -2.12
C THR A 220 -16.19 -3.11 -3.57
N THR A 221 -15.11 -2.37 -3.82
CA THR A 221 -14.76 -1.77 -5.12
C THR A 221 -13.47 -2.33 -5.71
N VAL A 222 -12.82 -3.28 -5.03
CA VAL A 222 -11.49 -3.81 -5.39
C VAL A 222 -11.43 -4.41 -6.80
N ALA A 223 -12.55 -4.99 -7.27
CA ALA A 223 -12.65 -5.57 -8.61
C ALA A 223 -12.77 -4.52 -9.73
N GLU A 224 -13.09 -3.26 -9.38
CA GLU A 224 -13.32 -2.16 -10.32
C GLU A 224 -12.13 -1.19 -10.40
N ILE A 225 -11.35 -1.09 -9.32
CA ILE A 225 -10.15 -0.26 -9.24
C ILE A 225 -8.90 -1.07 -9.64
N SER A 226 -7.96 -0.39 -10.28
CA SER A 226 -6.67 -0.98 -10.67
C SER A 226 -5.57 -0.67 -9.66
N GLY A 227 -5.79 0.27 -8.75
CA GLY A 227 -4.79 0.55 -7.72
C GLY A 227 -5.33 1.04 -6.40
N VAL A 228 -4.46 0.93 -5.40
CA VAL A 228 -4.67 1.52 -4.08
C VAL A 228 -3.49 2.36 -3.66
N TYR A 229 -3.81 3.38 -2.88
CA TYR A 229 -2.86 4.16 -2.13
C TYR A 229 -3.04 3.90 -0.64
N LEU A 230 -1.99 3.37 -0.02
CA LEU A 230 -1.90 3.09 1.41
C LEU A 230 -1.18 4.27 2.07
N GLU A 231 -1.95 5.27 2.48
CA GLU A 231 -1.46 6.39 3.28
C GLU A 231 -1.41 5.99 4.77
N LEU A 232 -0.26 5.47 5.21
CA LEU A 232 -0.12 4.72 6.45
C LEU A 232 0.31 5.60 7.62
N ASN A 233 -0.57 6.51 8.05
CA ASN A 233 -0.27 7.39 9.18
C ASN A 233 -0.03 6.59 10.48
N LYS A 234 0.88 7.04 11.33
CA LYS A 234 0.90 6.59 12.73
C LYS A 234 -0.21 7.35 13.47
N GLN A 235 -0.69 6.80 14.59
CA GLN A 235 -1.74 7.46 15.38
C GLN A 235 -1.36 8.92 15.71
N LYS A 236 -2.35 9.80 15.89
CA LYS A 236 -2.18 11.26 15.83
C LYS A 236 -1.67 11.90 17.14
N SER A 237 -0.83 11.19 17.90
CA SER A 237 -0.20 11.75 19.10
C SER A 237 1.27 12.10 18.84
N LYS A 238 1.82 13.06 19.61
CA LYS A 238 3.27 13.37 19.54
C LYS A 238 4.13 12.16 19.94
N SER A 239 3.64 11.26 20.78
CA SER A 239 4.37 10.03 21.12
C SER A 239 4.40 9.05 19.95
N ASP A 240 3.36 9.02 19.12
CA ASP A 240 3.30 8.16 17.93
C ASP A 240 4.23 8.62 16.80
N THR A 241 4.46 9.92 16.64
CA THR A 241 5.43 10.40 15.63
C THR A 241 6.86 10.02 15.99
N ARG A 242 7.15 9.83 17.29
CA ARG A 242 8.48 9.50 17.83
C ARG A 242 8.83 8.01 17.83
N ARG A 243 8.02 7.15 17.21
CA ARG A 243 8.30 5.71 17.10
C ARG A 243 8.28 5.23 15.66
N THR A 244 8.90 4.08 15.42
CA THR A 244 8.72 3.31 14.19
C THR A 244 7.45 2.44 14.27
N TYR A 245 7.13 1.75 13.18
CA TYR A 245 5.99 0.82 13.13
C TYR A 245 6.22 -0.39 14.05
N ASN A 246 5.17 -0.74 14.80
CA ASN A 246 5.17 -1.92 15.66
C ASN A 246 4.79 -3.19 14.87
N GLN A 247 4.91 -4.36 15.50
CA GLN A 247 4.63 -5.65 14.87
C GLN A 247 3.21 -5.77 14.32
N SER A 248 2.21 -5.24 15.04
CA SER A 248 0.81 -5.30 14.63
C SER A 248 0.56 -4.44 13.39
N GLU A 249 1.16 -3.26 13.34
CA GLU A 249 1.09 -2.39 12.16
C GLU A 249 1.79 -3.04 10.95
N LEU A 250 3.00 -3.60 11.13
CA LEU A 250 3.71 -4.29 10.06
C LEU A 250 2.92 -5.49 9.51
N LYS A 251 2.27 -6.28 10.38
CA LYS A 251 1.38 -7.39 9.97
C LYS A 251 0.17 -6.89 9.18
N LYS A 252 -0.41 -5.74 9.54
CA LYS A 252 -1.51 -5.12 8.79
C LYS A 252 -1.04 -4.70 7.40
N ILE A 253 0.13 -4.07 7.30
CA ILE A 253 0.72 -3.67 6.01
C ILE A 253 0.96 -4.89 5.13
N GLU A 254 1.58 -5.94 5.66
CA GLU A 254 1.80 -7.21 4.95
C GLU A 254 0.48 -7.81 4.44
N THR A 255 -0.56 -7.81 5.28
CA THR A 255 -1.90 -8.31 4.93
C THR A 255 -2.53 -7.49 3.80
N SER A 256 -2.44 -6.15 3.87
CA SER A 256 -2.96 -5.27 2.81
C SER A 256 -2.25 -5.51 1.49
N LEU A 257 -0.91 -5.57 1.49
CA LEU A 257 -0.12 -5.81 0.29
C LEU A 257 -0.53 -7.13 -0.38
N LYS A 258 -0.61 -8.22 0.39
CA LYS A 258 -1.02 -9.54 -0.11
C LYS A 258 -2.44 -9.54 -0.68
N TYR A 259 -3.38 -8.93 0.05
CA TYR A 259 -4.77 -8.82 -0.38
C TYR A 259 -4.90 -8.07 -1.72
N TYR A 260 -4.32 -6.88 -1.82
CA TYR A 260 -4.44 -6.08 -3.03
C TYR A 260 -3.69 -6.68 -4.21
N ASN A 261 -2.57 -7.37 -3.98
CA ASN A 261 -1.86 -8.07 -5.05
C ASN A 261 -2.67 -9.24 -5.64
N GLN A 262 -3.63 -9.78 -4.87
CA GLN A 262 -4.50 -10.85 -5.32
C GLN A 262 -5.78 -10.33 -5.99
N TYR A 263 -6.42 -9.32 -5.41
CA TYR A 263 -7.81 -8.99 -5.73
C TYR A 263 -8.00 -7.74 -6.62
N LEU A 264 -6.97 -6.90 -6.79
CA LEU A 264 -7.09 -5.75 -7.68
C LEU A 264 -7.30 -6.19 -9.14
N ARG A 265 -8.00 -5.33 -9.88
CA ARG A 265 -8.05 -5.41 -11.34
C ARG A 265 -6.65 -5.10 -11.90
N GLU A 266 -6.30 -5.74 -13.02
CA GLU A 266 -5.05 -5.43 -13.71
C GLU A 266 -5.08 -4.01 -14.33
N PRO A 267 -3.93 -3.32 -14.40
CA PRO A 267 -2.67 -3.65 -13.73
C PRO A 267 -2.78 -3.41 -12.21
N ARG A 268 -2.44 -4.40 -11.38
CA ARG A 268 -2.55 -4.29 -9.91
C ARG A 268 -1.49 -3.36 -9.33
N ILE A 269 -1.83 -2.09 -9.08
CA ILE A 269 -0.92 -1.06 -8.57
C ILE A 269 -1.12 -0.87 -7.07
N ILE A 270 -0.02 -0.93 -6.30
CA ILE A 270 -0.06 -0.72 -4.85
C ILE A 270 0.97 0.35 -4.48
N ALA A 271 0.50 1.53 -4.10
CA ALA A 271 1.35 2.63 -3.64
C ALA A 271 1.33 2.70 -2.10
N VAL A 272 2.51 2.67 -1.47
CA VAL A 272 2.67 2.68 -0.02
C VAL A 272 3.37 3.96 0.40
N GLU A 273 2.66 4.88 1.07
CA GLU A 273 3.32 6.02 1.74
C GLU A 273 3.32 5.76 3.23
N ALA A 274 4.52 5.58 3.78
CA ALA A 274 4.73 5.36 5.19
C ALA A 274 5.37 6.58 5.85
N ARG A 275 5.21 6.68 7.17
CA ARG A 275 5.66 7.81 7.98
C ARG A 275 6.90 7.46 8.77
N ARG A 276 7.91 8.34 8.74
CA ARG A 276 9.13 8.18 9.51
C ARG A 276 8.98 8.38 11.01
N LYS A 277 9.91 7.88 11.82
CA LYS A 277 10.10 8.38 13.18
C LYS A 277 10.61 9.83 13.09
N THR A 278 10.04 10.73 13.89
CA THR A 278 10.46 12.12 13.93
C THR A 278 10.88 12.56 15.33
N LEU A 279 12.14 12.94 15.44
CA LEU A 279 12.68 13.70 16.56
C LEU A 279 12.82 15.18 16.16
N GLU A 280 13.18 15.46 14.91
CA GLU A 280 13.29 16.80 14.33
C GLU A 280 13.04 16.77 12.80
N VAL A 281 12.72 17.92 12.21
CA VAL A 281 12.51 18.03 10.76
C VAL A 281 13.83 18.34 10.06
N SER A 282 14.68 17.32 9.91
CA SER A 282 16.01 17.44 9.30
C SER A 282 16.39 16.21 8.46
N ASN A 283 17.29 16.38 7.50
CA ASN A 283 17.85 15.23 6.76
C ASN A 283 18.68 14.31 7.65
N ARG A 284 19.28 14.84 8.74
CA ARG A 284 19.99 14.03 9.72
C ARG A 284 19.04 13.05 10.42
N ASP A 285 17.87 13.51 10.84
CA ASP A 285 16.86 12.65 11.48
C ASP A 285 16.20 11.69 10.49
N ARG A 286 15.90 12.14 9.27
CA ARG A 286 15.44 11.27 8.16
C ARG A 286 16.42 10.14 7.88
N ASN A 287 17.72 10.39 8.00
CA ASN A 287 18.78 9.42 7.77
C ASN A 287 19.27 8.69 9.03
N SER A 288 18.56 8.80 10.17
CA SER A 288 18.88 8.01 11.37
C SER A 288 18.77 6.50 11.10
N SER A 289 19.54 5.69 11.83
CA SER A 289 19.57 4.23 11.65
C SER A 289 18.18 3.59 11.78
N GLU A 290 17.36 4.03 12.74
CA GLU A 290 15.99 3.54 12.91
C GLU A 290 15.09 3.86 11.71
N ASN A 291 15.23 5.06 11.13
CA ASN A 291 14.46 5.46 9.94
C ASN A 291 14.93 4.73 8.70
N ARG A 292 16.26 4.62 8.48
CA ARG A 292 16.82 3.86 7.36
C ARG A 292 16.38 2.41 7.40
N LYS A 293 16.51 1.76 8.55
CA LYS A 293 16.08 0.37 8.75
C LYS A 293 14.59 0.16 8.49
N MET A 294 13.73 1.06 8.97
CA MET A 294 12.29 0.99 8.74
C MET A 294 11.91 1.27 7.28
N ALA A 295 12.55 2.26 6.65
CA ALA A 295 12.38 2.56 5.22
C ALA A 295 12.80 1.36 4.36
N LYS A 296 13.95 0.74 4.68
CA LYS A 296 14.46 -0.45 4.01
C LYS A 296 13.51 -1.64 4.14
N LEU A 297 12.96 -1.89 5.34
CA LEU A 297 11.96 -2.92 5.57
C LEU A 297 10.69 -2.71 4.73
N LEU A 298 10.09 -1.52 4.77
CA LEU A 298 8.85 -1.23 4.05
C LEU A 298 9.04 -1.24 2.52
N THR A 299 10.22 -0.82 2.07
CA THR A 299 10.64 -0.93 0.66
C THR A 299 10.72 -2.38 0.23
N ALA A 300 11.37 -3.23 1.02
CA ALA A 300 11.46 -4.66 0.73
C ALA A 300 10.09 -5.33 0.75
N MET A 301 9.24 -5.06 1.75
CA MET A 301 7.86 -5.58 1.80
C MET A 301 7.08 -5.22 0.54
N THR A 302 7.13 -3.96 0.13
CA THR A 302 6.41 -3.48 -1.07
C THR A 302 6.94 -4.13 -2.34
N THR A 303 8.27 -4.19 -2.50
CA THR A 303 8.95 -4.76 -3.68
C THR A 303 8.72 -6.26 -3.81
N VAL A 304 8.69 -6.98 -2.69
CA VAL A 304 8.55 -8.43 -2.64
C VAL A 304 7.11 -8.89 -2.82
N ILE A 305 6.15 -8.20 -2.19
CA ILE A 305 4.76 -8.66 -2.16
C ILE A 305 3.93 -8.13 -3.34
N ALA A 306 4.17 -6.89 -3.79
CA ALA A 306 3.37 -6.26 -4.84
C ALA A 306 4.02 -6.42 -6.22
N ASP A 307 3.27 -6.93 -7.20
CA ASP A 307 3.70 -7.05 -8.60
C ASP A 307 4.01 -5.67 -9.19
N ASN A 308 3.12 -4.70 -8.98
CA ASN A 308 3.34 -3.29 -9.31
C ASN A 308 3.35 -2.40 -8.06
N GLY A 309 4.32 -2.66 -7.18
CA GLY A 309 4.54 -1.89 -5.95
C GLY A 309 5.27 -0.56 -6.17
N TYR A 310 4.81 0.48 -5.46
CA TYR A 310 5.45 1.78 -5.37
C TYR A 310 5.59 2.19 -3.90
N ILE A 311 6.70 2.81 -3.51
CA ILE A 311 7.00 3.14 -2.10
C ILE A 311 7.45 4.60 -1.96
N ASN A 312 7.03 5.24 -0.86
CA ASN A 312 7.62 6.47 -0.36
C ASN A 312 7.63 6.46 1.18
N TYR A 313 8.66 7.02 1.79
CA TYR A 313 8.84 7.11 3.24
C TYR A 313 9.06 8.56 3.64
N VAL A 314 8.02 9.18 4.18
CA VAL A 314 7.89 10.64 4.28
C VAL A 314 7.78 11.11 5.73
N ASP A 315 7.83 12.42 5.94
CA ASP A 315 7.60 13.08 7.23
C ASP A 315 6.20 12.78 7.83
N ASN A 316 6.02 12.96 9.14
CA ASN A 316 4.70 12.83 9.77
C ASN A 316 3.81 14.05 9.50
N ASP A 317 2.49 13.84 9.58
CA ASP A 317 1.51 14.92 9.40
C ASP A 317 1.70 16.08 10.41
N LEU A 318 2.19 15.79 11.62
CA LEU A 318 2.46 16.80 12.66
C LEU A 318 3.79 17.54 12.48
N ASP A 319 4.64 17.08 11.57
CA ASP A 319 5.94 17.71 11.30
C ASP A 319 5.80 18.88 10.33
N ASP A 320 4.68 18.93 9.62
CA ASP A 320 4.49 19.76 8.46
C ASP A 320 3.24 20.64 8.60
N PHE A 321 3.30 21.62 9.51
CA PHE A 321 2.29 22.68 9.58
C PHE A 321 2.60 23.87 8.66
N ALA A 322 3.84 23.96 8.16
CA ALA A 322 4.32 25.10 7.37
C ALA A 322 4.31 24.87 5.85
N SER A 323 4.21 23.63 5.38
CA SER A 323 4.06 23.29 3.96
C SER A 323 2.79 22.42 3.77
N SER A 324 2.21 22.50 2.57
CA SER A 324 1.12 21.59 2.16
C SER A 324 1.64 20.26 1.61
N GLU A 325 2.94 20.18 1.29
CA GLU A 325 3.61 19.02 0.71
C GLU A 325 4.51 18.33 1.75
N ARG A 326 4.29 17.01 1.97
CA ARG A 326 5.14 16.20 2.85
C ARG A 326 6.51 15.97 2.23
N ASP A 327 7.55 16.37 2.94
CA ASP A 327 8.96 16.18 2.56
C ASP A 327 9.39 14.73 2.80
N TYR A 328 10.43 14.30 2.08
CA TYR A 328 11.07 13.00 2.22
C TYR A 328 12.52 13.03 1.74
N MET A 329 13.27 11.99 2.12
CA MET A 329 14.63 11.75 1.65
C MET A 329 14.63 10.60 0.63
N LEU A 330 15.33 10.78 -0.48
CA LEU A 330 15.66 9.67 -1.37
C LEU A 330 16.81 8.88 -0.74
N TYR A 331 16.49 7.70 -0.21
CA TYR A 331 17.50 6.78 0.30
C TYR A 331 18.34 6.23 -0.86
N ASP A 332 19.63 6.05 -0.61
CA ASP A 332 20.59 5.44 -1.53
C ASP A 332 20.13 4.08 -2.08
N PHE A 333 19.53 3.24 -1.24
CA PHE A 333 19.01 1.93 -1.64
C PHE A 333 17.85 2.02 -2.64
N TYR A 334 17.18 3.16 -2.84
CA TYR A 334 16.21 3.33 -3.94
C TYR A 334 16.84 3.27 -5.33
N SER A 335 18.16 3.45 -5.42
CA SER A 335 18.90 3.28 -6.67
C SER A 335 19.31 1.83 -6.94
N PHE A 336 19.11 0.93 -5.96
CA PHE A 336 19.43 -0.50 -6.10
C PHE A 336 18.53 -1.14 -7.16
N ASP A 337 19.16 -1.69 -8.19
CA ASP A 337 18.47 -2.26 -9.34
C ASP A 337 19.16 -3.56 -9.76
N ILE A 338 18.42 -4.66 -9.67
CA ILE A 338 18.82 -6.02 -10.05
C ILE A 338 17.89 -6.58 -11.13
N GLY A 339 17.22 -5.69 -11.88
CA GLY A 339 16.43 -6.03 -13.05
C GLY A 339 14.95 -6.27 -12.77
N LYS A 340 14.31 -7.03 -13.65
CA LYS A 340 12.87 -7.38 -13.58
C LYS A 340 12.62 -8.57 -12.65
N PRO A 341 11.43 -8.66 -12.04
CA PRO A 341 11.07 -9.84 -11.27
C PRO A 341 11.03 -11.07 -12.17
N THR A 342 11.64 -12.16 -11.71
CA THR A 342 11.63 -13.49 -12.35
C THR A 342 10.77 -14.48 -11.58
N SER A 343 10.30 -14.09 -10.39
CA SER A 343 9.35 -14.86 -9.59
C SER A 343 8.23 -13.98 -9.03
N GLY A 344 7.18 -14.63 -8.53
CA GLY A 344 6.21 -14.02 -7.65
C GLY A 344 6.71 -13.99 -6.22
N PHE A 345 5.81 -13.71 -5.28
CA PHE A 345 6.12 -13.74 -3.85
C PHE A 345 6.35 -15.18 -3.38
N VAL A 346 7.49 -15.41 -2.70
CA VAL A 346 7.81 -16.68 -2.05
C VAL A 346 7.74 -16.48 -0.53
N ALA A 347 6.76 -17.10 0.10
CA ALA A 347 6.68 -17.15 1.55
C ALA A 347 7.74 -18.09 2.13
N VAL A 348 8.52 -17.60 3.08
CA VAL A 348 9.45 -18.43 3.88
C VAL A 348 8.76 -18.86 5.17
N LYS A 349 8.12 -17.90 5.83
CA LYS A 349 7.26 -18.10 7.01
C LYS A 349 6.37 -16.87 7.20
N THR A 350 5.45 -16.94 8.15
CA THR A 350 4.66 -15.76 8.53
C THR A 350 5.58 -14.58 8.87
N GLY A 351 5.38 -13.46 8.17
CA GLY A 351 6.17 -12.25 8.35
C GLY A 351 7.56 -12.26 7.69
N ALA A 352 7.89 -13.23 6.84
CA ALA A 352 9.12 -13.22 6.07
C ALA A 352 8.94 -13.88 4.70
N GLY A 353 9.57 -13.29 3.69
CA GLY A 353 9.56 -13.83 2.34
C GLY A 353 10.46 -13.04 1.41
N PHE A 354 10.57 -13.53 0.18
CA PHE A 354 11.46 -12.96 -0.82
C PHE A 354 10.88 -13.04 -2.21
N ARG A 355 11.53 -12.34 -3.13
CA ARG A 355 11.22 -12.34 -4.56
C ARG A 355 12.51 -12.30 -5.36
N ARG A 356 12.58 -13.11 -6.42
CA ARG A 356 13.72 -13.18 -7.34
C ARG A 356 13.58 -12.16 -8.47
N PHE A 357 14.72 -11.66 -8.91
CA PHE A 357 14.91 -10.73 -10.01
C PHE A 357 16.02 -11.25 -10.91
N GLU A 358 16.20 -10.64 -12.08
CA GLU A 358 17.17 -11.07 -13.10
C GLU A 358 18.62 -11.21 -12.59
N SER A 359 19.02 -10.41 -11.60
CA SER A 359 20.39 -10.41 -11.07
C SER A 359 20.45 -10.55 -9.55
N GLY A 360 19.44 -11.14 -8.92
CA GLY A 360 19.45 -11.38 -7.47
C GLY A 360 18.07 -11.50 -6.84
N PHE A 361 17.95 -11.09 -5.58
CA PHE A 361 16.68 -11.12 -4.86
C PHE A 361 16.53 -9.96 -3.88
N VAL A 362 15.28 -9.70 -3.53
CA VAL A 362 14.90 -8.85 -2.39
C VAL A 362 14.13 -9.70 -1.39
N ALA A 363 14.40 -9.53 -0.11
CA ALA A 363 13.73 -10.23 0.98
C ALA A 363 13.35 -9.28 2.12
N TYR A 364 12.32 -9.64 2.87
CA TYR A 364 11.91 -8.89 4.07
C TYR A 364 11.67 -9.84 5.24
N ASN A 365 11.84 -9.30 6.45
CA ASN A 365 11.53 -9.99 7.69
C ASN A 365 10.99 -8.99 8.73
N ILE A 366 9.70 -9.09 9.03
CA ILE A 366 9.06 -8.26 10.07
C ILE A 366 9.22 -8.84 11.48
N ASN A 367 9.84 -10.02 11.64
CA ASN A 367 9.97 -10.69 12.94
C ASN A 367 11.14 -10.13 13.76
N SER A 368 11.14 -10.43 15.06
CA SER A 368 12.21 -10.04 15.99
C SER A 368 13.48 -10.88 15.89
N ARG A 369 13.42 -12.04 15.21
CA ARG A 369 14.54 -12.94 14.98
C ARG A 369 14.89 -12.96 13.50
N ALA A 370 16.17 -13.21 13.20
CA ALA A 370 16.63 -13.42 11.84
C ALA A 370 15.93 -14.64 11.20
N VAL A 371 15.91 -14.67 9.87
CA VAL A 371 15.34 -15.76 9.08
C VAL A 371 16.35 -16.16 8.03
N GLU A 372 16.70 -17.43 7.99
CA GLU A 372 17.59 -18.01 6.97
C GLU A 372 16.78 -18.42 5.75
N ILE A 373 17.37 -18.22 4.58
CA ILE A 373 16.86 -18.69 3.30
C ILE A 373 18.01 -19.26 2.48
N GLU A 374 17.69 -20.17 1.57
CA GLU A 374 18.62 -20.63 0.54
C GLU A 374 18.20 -20.02 -0.81
N HIS A 375 19.16 -19.43 -1.52
CA HIS A 375 18.97 -18.93 -2.87
C HIS A 375 20.07 -19.44 -3.79
N LEU A 376 19.70 -20.31 -4.74
CA LEU A 376 20.62 -20.94 -5.69
C LEU A 376 21.81 -21.65 -5.00
N GLY A 377 21.54 -22.36 -3.91
CA GLY A 377 22.58 -23.06 -3.13
C GLY A 377 23.43 -22.17 -2.23
N VAL A 378 23.15 -20.85 -2.16
CA VAL A 378 23.82 -19.92 -1.24
C VAL A 378 22.88 -19.54 -0.11
N GLU A 379 23.32 -19.75 1.13
CA GLU A 379 22.58 -19.33 2.32
C GLU A 379 22.62 -17.81 2.49
N ALA A 380 21.49 -17.23 2.87
CA ALA A 380 21.37 -15.82 3.21
C ALA A 380 20.52 -15.61 4.46
N THR A 381 20.93 -14.68 5.30
CA THR A 381 20.24 -14.36 6.56
C THR A 381 19.52 -13.02 6.45
N ILE A 382 18.20 -13.05 6.48
CA ILE A 382 17.35 -11.86 6.48
C ILE A 382 17.33 -11.27 7.91
N PRO A 383 17.86 -10.07 8.15
CA PRO A 383 17.97 -9.50 9.49
C PRO A 383 16.59 -9.25 10.12
N PRO A 384 16.48 -9.26 11.47
CA PRO A 384 15.22 -8.96 12.14
C PRO A 384 14.77 -7.52 11.88
N LYS A 385 13.47 -7.36 11.60
CA LYS A 385 12.82 -6.07 11.30
C LYS A 385 13.56 -5.27 10.22
N SER A 386 13.94 -5.93 9.13
CA SER A 386 14.68 -5.31 8.04
C SER A 386 14.33 -5.90 6.66
N GLY A 387 14.77 -5.20 5.62
CA GLY A 387 14.88 -5.73 4.27
C GLY A 387 16.32 -6.16 3.96
N LEU A 388 16.46 -7.14 3.07
CA LEU A 388 17.73 -7.62 2.51
C LEU A 388 17.66 -7.51 0.98
N PHE A 389 18.67 -6.89 0.38
CA PHE A 389 18.74 -6.61 -1.05
C PHE A 389 20.07 -7.16 -1.54
N CYS A 390 20.05 -8.22 -2.33
CA CYS A 390 21.25 -8.94 -2.72
C CYS A 390 21.34 -9.03 -4.24
N LYS A 391 22.53 -8.74 -4.74
CA LYS A 391 22.93 -8.99 -6.13
C LYS A 391 23.74 -10.27 -6.19
N GLU A 392 23.42 -11.11 -7.16
CA GLU A 392 24.21 -12.31 -7.45
C GLU A 392 25.57 -11.92 -8.04
N ARG A 393 26.61 -12.59 -7.56
CA ARG A 393 27.95 -12.62 -8.16
C ARG A 393 28.39 -14.08 -8.26
N GLU A 394 29.42 -14.36 -9.06
CA GLU A 394 29.93 -15.73 -9.24
C GLU A 394 30.20 -16.39 -7.88
N GLY A 395 29.36 -17.38 -7.52
CA GLY A 395 29.44 -18.13 -6.27
C GLY A 395 29.16 -17.35 -4.97
N SER A 396 28.64 -16.12 -5.03
CA SER A 396 28.43 -15.29 -3.83
C SER A 396 27.25 -14.30 -3.95
N LEU A 397 26.85 -13.73 -2.81
CA LEU A 397 25.82 -12.70 -2.72
C LEU A 397 26.43 -11.39 -2.23
N ASP A 398 26.26 -10.33 -3.00
CA ASP A 398 26.61 -8.96 -2.64
C ASP A 398 25.35 -8.25 -2.11
N CYS A 399 25.21 -8.21 -0.79
CA CYS A 399 24.03 -7.69 -0.12
C CYS A 399 24.27 -6.31 0.49
N LEU A 400 23.29 -5.41 0.33
CA LEU A 400 23.33 -4.11 1.01
C LEU A 400 23.39 -4.28 2.52
N ALA A 401 24.43 -3.71 3.14
CA ALA A 401 24.69 -3.76 4.59
C ALA A 401 23.46 -3.40 5.43
N VAL A 402 23.39 -3.94 6.66
CA VAL A 402 22.34 -3.59 7.61
C VAL A 402 22.63 -2.18 8.16
N ASP A 403 21.67 -1.27 8.00
CA ASP A 403 21.78 0.14 8.44
C ASP A 403 21.81 0.30 9.97
#